data_AF-A0A357QV08-F1
#
_entry.id   AF-A0A357QV08-F1
#
_cell.length_a   1.000
_cell.length_b   1.000
_cell.length_c   1.000
_cell.angle_alpha   90.00
_cell.angle_beta   90.00
_cell.angle_gamma   90.00
#
_symmetry.space_group_name_H-M   'P 1'
#
loop_
_entity.id
_entity.type
_entity.pdbx_description
1 polymer ?
#
loop_
_entity_poly.entity_id
_entity_poly.type
_entity_poly.pdbx_seq_one_letter_code
_entity_poly.pdbx_strand_id
1 'polypeptide(L)'
;MIYCFLQKEIDNDKFPELSDRLSYFKNDGKGVDSMCDIIKDYAKEYAEEEKAEMLVEIIENIAKSTGSIDEACEIAKKSRKQYEAAKALLEKTLTV
;
A
#
# COMPACT_ATOMS: atom_id res chain seq x y z
N MET A 1 -2.27 -7.89 -21.32
CA MET A 1 -2.62 -6.51 -20.95
C MET A 1 -4.12 -6.35 -21.10
N ILE A 2 -4.84 -5.94 -20.04
CA ILE A 2 -6.30 -5.91 -20.02
C ILE A 2 -6.80 -4.72 -20.86
N TYR A 3 -7.22 -5.00 -22.09
CA TYR A 3 -7.64 -3.99 -23.07
C TYR A 3 -8.86 -3.17 -22.61
N CYS A 4 -9.71 -3.76 -21.75
CA CYS A 4 -10.92 -3.14 -21.22
C CYS A 4 -10.66 -1.89 -20.37
N PHE A 5 -9.50 -1.77 -19.71
CA PHE A 5 -9.18 -0.55 -18.95
C PHE A 5 -8.87 0.64 -19.87
N LEU A 6 -8.47 0.41 -21.12
CA LEU A 6 -8.11 1.47 -22.08
C LEU A 6 -9.32 2.04 -22.84
N GLN A 7 -10.45 1.34 -22.90
CA GLN A 7 -11.63 1.79 -23.64
C GLN A 7 -12.36 2.91 -22.91
N LYS A 8 -12.51 4.09 -23.51
CA LYS A 8 -13.11 5.25 -22.84
C LYS A 8 -14.59 5.04 -22.50
N GLU A 9 -15.31 4.34 -23.37
CA GLU A 9 -16.72 4.02 -23.15
C GLU A 9 -16.87 2.53 -22.85
N ILE A 10 -17.79 2.22 -21.93
CA ILE A 10 -18.15 0.85 -21.55
C ILE A 10 -19.62 0.68 -21.86
N ASP A 11 -19.90 0.08 -23.02
CA ASP A 11 -21.22 -0.37 -23.42
C ASP A 11 -21.21 -1.89 -23.66
N ASN A 12 -22.24 -2.57 -23.16
CA ASN A 12 -22.43 -3.98 -23.43
C ASN A 12 -23.91 -4.34 -23.23
N ASP A 13 -24.59 -4.55 -24.35
CA ASP A 13 -26.02 -4.87 -24.38
C ASP A 13 -26.36 -6.20 -23.71
N LYS A 14 -25.40 -7.13 -23.60
CA LYS A 14 -25.61 -8.42 -22.92
C LYS A 14 -25.58 -8.28 -21.39
N PHE A 15 -24.96 -7.22 -20.87
CA PHE A 15 -24.80 -6.99 -19.43
C PHE A 15 -25.04 -5.51 -19.09
N PRO A 16 -26.25 -4.99 -19.32
CA PRO A 16 -26.52 -3.56 -19.22
C PRO A 16 -26.27 -3.01 -17.80
N GLU A 17 -26.67 -3.75 -16.76
CA GLU A 17 -26.45 -3.33 -15.36
C GLU A 17 -24.97 -3.29 -14.96
N LEU A 18 -24.18 -4.24 -15.45
CA LEU A 18 -22.74 -4.27 -15.20
C LEU A 18 -22.02 -3.14 -15.95
N SER A 19 -22.41 -2.90 -17.20
CA SER A 19 -21.87 -1.81 -18.02
C SER A 19 -22.16 -0.45 -17.40
N ASP A 20 -23.39 -0.23 -16.93
CA ASP A 20 -23.78 1.02 -16.27
C ASP A 20 -22.95 1.28 -15.00
N ARG A 21 -22.80 0.27 -14.15
CA ARG A 21 -22.00 0.38 -12.93
C ARG A 21 -20.52 0.61 -13.21
N LEU A 22 -19.96 -0.05 -14.24
CA LEU A 22 -18.58 0.19 -14.67
C LEU A 22 -18.41 1.59 -15.27
N SER A 23 -19.40 2.07 -16.03
CA SER A 23 -19.42 3.42 -16.59
C SER A 23 -19.44 4.47 -15.48
N TYR A 24 -20.22 4.28 -14.42
CA TYR A 24 -20.19 5.16 -13.24
C TYR A 24 -18.78 5.29 -12.69
N PHE A 25 -18.12 4.17 -12.38
CA PHE A 25 -16.76 4.20 -11.83
C PHE A 25 -15.74 4.85 -12.79
N LYS A 26 -15.90 4.67 -14.09
CA LYS A 26 -14.94 5.16 -15.09
C LYS A 26 -15.16 6.61 -15.53
N ASN A 27 -16.40 7.04 -15.65
CA ASN A 27 -16.80 8.25 -16.36
C ASN A 27 -17.59 9.24 -15.50
N ASP A 28 -18.24 8.79 -14.42
CA ASP A 28 -18.93 9.69 -13.49
C ASP A 28 -17.93 10.31 -12.52
N GLY A 29 -18.06 11.62 -12.25
CA GLY A 29 -17.15 12.33 -11.35
C GLY A 29 -17.06 11.70 -9.95
N LYS A 30 -18.18 11.23 -9.39
CA LYS A 30 -18.18 10.58 -8.06
C LYS A 30 -17.53 9.19 -8.11
N GLY A 31 -17.71 8.47 -9.21
CA GLY A 31 -17.08 7.18 -9.43
C GLY A 31 -15.56 7.30 -9.58
N VAL A 32 -15.10 8.29 -10.37
CA VAL A 32 -13.69 8.63 -10.56
C VAL A 32 -13.05 9.10 -9.26
N ASP A 33 -13.70 9.98 -8.50
CA ASP A 33 -13.21 10.46 -7.21
C ASP A 33 -13.04 9.30 -6.22
N SER A 34 -14.05 8.42 -6.12
CA SER A 34 -13.98 7.23 -5.28
C SER A 34 -12.81 6.31 -5.68
N MET A 35 -12.56 6.11 -6.97
CA MET A 35 -11.41 5.34 -7.44
C MET A 35 -10.08 6.03 -7.14
N CYS A 36 -10.02 7.36 -7.28
CA CYS A 36 -8.82 8.13 -6.96
C CYS A 36 -8.47 8.01 -5.48
N ASP A 37 -9.45 8.05 -4.58
CA ASP A 37 -9.20 7.90 -3.15
C ASP A 37 -8.71 6.49 -2.81
N ILE A 38 -9.28 5.44 -3.42
CA ILE A 38 -8.76 4.06 -3.29
C ILE A 38 -7.31 3.96 -3.76
N ILE A 39 -6.97 4.56 -4.91
CA ILE A 39 -5.59 4.54 -5.44
C ILE A 39 -4.65 5.32 -4.53
N LYS A 40 -5.08 6.46 -3.96
CA LYS A 40 -4.28 7.24 -3.00
C LYS A 40 -4.03 6.45 -1.73
N ASP A 41 -5.05 5.77 -1.20
CA ASP A 41 -4.93 4.94 -0.01
C ASP A 41 -3.97 3.77 -0.27
N TYR A 42 -4.12 3.07 -1.40
CA TYR A 42 -3.19 2.02 -1.83
C TYR A 42 -1.75 2.54 -1.97
N ALA A 43 -1.55 3.68 -2.61
CA ALA A 43 -0.23 4.28 -2.78
C ALA A 43 0.38 4.71 -1.44
N LYS A 44 -0.46 5.17 -0.49
CA LYS A 44 -0.04 5.55 0.85
C LYS A 44 0.36 4.31 1.66
N GLU A 45 -0.44 3.25 1.64
CA GLU A 45 -0.14 1.98 2.31
C GLU A 45 1.20 1.42 1.80
N TYR A 46 1.38 1.35 0.49
CA TYR A 46 2.64 0.90 -0.12
C TYR A 46 3.84 1.76 0.31
N ALA A 47 3.67 3.08 0.35
CA ALA A 47 4.74 3.98 0.80
C ALA A 47 5.04 3.88 2.32
N GLU A 48 4.07 3.45 3.13
CA GLU A 48 4.26 3.18 4.56
C GLU A 48 4.96 1.84 4.76
N GLU A 49 4.64 0.82 3.97
CA GLU A 49 5.32 -0.49 3.95
C GLU A 49 6.79 -0.36 3.58
N GLU A 50 7.12 0.28 2.46
CA GLU A 50 8.52 0.50 2.03
C GLU A 50 9.37 1.21 3.10
N LYS A 51 8.78 2.18 3.81
CA LYS A 51 9.46 2.87 4.93
C LYS A 51 9.66 1.94 6.13
N ALA A 52 8.69 1.08 6.41
CA ALA A 52 8.78 0.10 7.49
C ALA A 52 9.85 -0.97 7.18
N GLU A 53 9.88 -1.49 5.95
CA GLU A 53 10.90 -2.45 5.49
C GLU A 53 12.31 -1.86 5.63
N MET A 54 12.53 -0.66 5.11
CA MET A 54 13.83 0.02 5.20
C MET A 54 14.26 0.23 6.66
N LEU A 55 13.34 0.63 7.55
CA LEU A 55 13.63 0.82 8.97
C LEU A 55 14.02 -0.50 9.64
N VAL A 56 13.26 -1.56 9.41
CA VAL A 56 13.51 -2.89 9.97
C VAL A 56 14.85 -3.42 9.46
N GLU A 57 15.11 -3.31 8.16
CA GLU A 57 16.37 -3.77 7.56
C GLU A 57 17.58 -3.04 8.15
N ILE A 58 17.53 -1.70 8.24
CA ILE A 58 18.63 -0.92 8.83
C ILE A 58 18.89 -1.36 10.26
N ILE A 59 17.84 -1.49 11.09
CA ILE A 59 17.99 -1.87 12.50
C ILE A 59 18.50 -3.31 12.63
N GLU A 60 17.95 -4.26 11.88
CA GLU A 60 18.38 -5.66 11.94
C GLU A 60 19.83 -5.82 11.44
N ASN A 61 20.25 -5.06 10.43
CA ASN A 61 21.64 -5.08 9.96
C ASN A 61 22.62 -4.48 10.97
N ILE A 62 22.26 -3.38 11.64
CA ILE A 62 23.09 -2.85 12.73
C ILE A 62 23.12 -3.83 13.91
N ALA A 63 21.97 -4.43 14.26
CA ALA A 63 21.86 -5.40 15.35
C ALA A 63 22.68 -6.67 15.10
N LYS A 64 22.88 -7.10 13.84
CA LYS A 64 23.82 -8.18 13.50
C LYS A 64 25.27 -7.83 13.89
N SER A 65 25.63 -6.54 13.88
CA SER A 65 26.97 -6.06 14.21
C SER A 65 27.12 -5.74 15.70
N THR A 66 26.09 -5.17 16.34
CA THR A 66 26.10 -4.80 17.76
C THR A 66 25.68 -5.94 18.69
N GLY A 67 24.94 -6.92 18.18
CA GLY A 67 24.33 -8.00 18.96
C GLY A 67 23.05 -7.59 19.70
N SER A 68 22.60 -6.34 19.58
CA SER A 68 21.45 -5.80 20.31
C SER A 68 20.60 -4.89 19.43
N ILE A 69 19.29 -5.18 19.37
CA ILE A 69 18.31 -4.32 18.70
C ILE A 69 18.18 -2.97 19.41
N ASP A 70 18.32 -2.93 20.74
CA ASP A 70 18.20 -1.68 21.49
C ASP A 70 19.38 -0.75 21.18
N GLU A 71 20.60 -1.29 21.11
CA GLU A 71 21.78 -0.52 20.66
C GLU A 71 21.65 -0.08 19.20
N ALA A 72 21.11 -0.94 18.33
CA ALA A 72 20.84 -0.60 16.94
C ALA A 72 19.81 0.53 16.80
N CYS A 73 18.76 0.52 17.62
CA CYS A 73 17.77 1.59 17.70
C CYS A 73 18.43 2.93 18.11
N GLU A 74 19.27 2.92 19.14
CA GLU A 74 20.00 4.12 19.60
C GLU A 74 20.93 4.67 18.51
N ILE A 75 21.70 3.81 17.82
CA ILE A 75 22.58 4.20 16.70
C ILE A 75 21.76 4.80 15.55
N ALA A 76 20.63 4.18 15.21
CA ALA A 76 19.73 4.67 14.16
C ALA A 76 18.92 5.91 14.59
N LYS A 77 19.03 6.33 15.86
CA LYS A 77 18.23 7.40 16.48
C LYS A 77 16.73 7.16 16.34
N LYS A 78 16.33 5.92 16.62
CA LYS A 78 14.94 5.44 16.59
C LYS A 78 14.59 4.85 17.93
N SER A 79 13.32 4.92 18.30
CA SER A 79 12.83 4.23 19.49
C SER A 79 12.53 2.77 19.18
N ARG A 80 12.66 1.90 20.20
CA ARG A 80 12.24 0.51 20.09
C ARG A 80 10.77 0.37 19.66
N LYS A 81 9.90 1.27 20.12
CA LYS A 81 8.49 1.32 19.70
C LYS A 81 8.31 1.55 18.20
N GLN A 82 9.14 2.37 17.58
CA GLN A 82 9.09 2.60 16.12
C GLN A 82 9.51 1.36 15.34
N TYR A 83 10.54 0.64 15.81
CA TYR A 83 10.95 -0.63 15.22
C TYR A 83 9.84 -1.70 15.34
N GLU A 84 9.30 -1.90 16.54
CA GLU A 84 8.23 -2.90 16.75
C GLU A 84 6.96 -2.55 15.96
N ALA A 85 6.60 -1.27 15.87
CA ALA A 85 5.46 -0.83 15.07
C ALA A 85 5.68 -1.10 13.56
N ALA A 86 6.88 -0.85 13.05
CA ALA A 86 7.23 -1.16 11.66
C ALA A 86 7.19 -2.68 11.41
N LYS A 87 7.73 -3.48 12.33
CA LYS A 87 7.71 -4.94 12.22
C LYS A 87 6.29 -5.51 12.24
N ALA A 88 5.45 -5.03 13.15
CA ALA A 88 4.04 -5.43 13.24
C ALA A 88 3.22 -5.03 12.00
N LEU A 89 3.54 -3.88 11.38
CA LEU A 89 2.92 -3.44 10.13
C LEU A 89 3.22 -4.44 9.01
N LEU A 90 4.48 -4.84 8.84
CA LEU A 90 4.90 -5.81 7.82
C LEU A 90 4.31 -7.21 8.04
N GLU A 91 4.25 -7.67 9.29
CA GLU A 91 3.63 -8.95 9.63
C GLU A 91 2.13 -8.99 9.29
N LYS A 92 1.43 -7.87 9.44
CA LYS A 92 0.02 -7.76 9.06
C LYS A 92 -0.18 -7.85 7.55
N THR A 93 0.67 -7.19 6.76
CA THR A 93 0.59 -7.21 5.29
C THR A 93 0.78 -8.62 4.72
N LEU A 94 1.62 -9.46 5.33
CA LEU A 94 1.85 -10.85 4.92
C LEU A 94 0.65 -11.80 5.11
N THR A 95 -0.40 -11.35 5.82
CA THR A 95 -1.57 -12.19 6.18
C THR A 95 -2.84 -11.87 5.37
N VAL A 96 -2.76 -10.94 4.41
CA VAL A 96 -3.84 -10.56 3.48
C VAL A 96 -3.67 -11.28 2.14
#